data_AF-A0A9R0JB60-F1
#
_entry.id   AF-A0A9R0JB60-F1
#
_cell.length_a   1.000
_cell.length_b   1.000
_cell.length_c   1.000
_cell.angle_alpha   90.00
_cell.angle_beta   90.00
_cell.angle_gamma   90.00
#
_symmetry.space_group_name_H-M   'P 1'
#
loop_
_entity.id
_entity.type
_entity.pdbx_description
1 polymer ?
#
loop_
_entity_poly.entity_id
_entity_poly.type
_entity_poly.pdbx_seq_one_letter_code
_entity_poly.pdbx_strand_id
1 'polypeptide(L)'
;MAVIRLVLPLIFVMCCVLLQSTSALIHVVGGTNGWEIPPNATFYCDWAKPRTFGVGDKLVFPYRMGAHNVLEVSKADFDKCGHDHVINMFYKGPTLIQLNTTGDYYFYSGIGTHCELGQKLHIQVVPGRGFSGRGVRFLEVFSRALAPSAPADQEKSAPHNSATSTIALPFLGLLSCFSLFMFLI
;
A
#
# COMPACT_ATOMS: atom_id res chain seq x y z
N MET A 1 -21.81 -26.66 -34.76
CA MET A 1 -22.49 -25.67 -33.89
C MET A 1 -22.37 -26.00 -32.39
N ALA A 2 -22.40 -27.28 -31.97
CA ALA A 2 -22.24 -27.67 -30.56
C ALA A 2 -20.87 -27.31 -29.95
N VAL A 3 -19.78 -27.40 -30.72
CA VAL A 3 -18.41 -27.07 -30.26
C VAL A 3 -18.29 -25.59 -29.88
N ILE A 4 -18.83 -24.69 -30.70
CA ILE A 4 -18.80 -23.24 -30.44
C ILE A 4 -19.62 -22.90 -29.18
N ARG A 5 -20.73 -23.60 -28.93
CA ARG A 5 -21.59 -23.41 -27.74
C ARG A 5 -20.90 -23.83 -26.43
N LEU A 6 -19.95 -24.77 -26.47
CA LEU A 6 -19.19 -25.21 -25.31
C LEU A 6 -17.92 -24.39 -25.08
N VAL A 7 -17.30 -23.89 -26.15
CA VAL A 7 -16.03 -23.15 -26.07
C VAL A 7 -16.21 -21.70 -25.63
N LEU A 8 -17.28 -21.02 -26.06
CA LEU A 8 -17.55 -19.62 -25.70
C LEU A 8 -17.69 -19.37 -24.18
N PRO A 9 -18.49 -20.15 -23.41
CA PRO A 9 -18.60 -19.95 -21.96
C PRO A 9 -17.30 -20.32 -21.24
N LEU A 10 -16.51 -21.27 -21.76
CA LEU A 10 -15.24 -21.69 -21.17
C LEU A 10 -14.18 -20.58 -21.27
N ILE A 11 -14.10 -19.90 -22.42
CA ILE A 11 -13.25 -18.72 -22.60
C ILE A 11 -13.71 -17.56 -21.72
N PHE A 12 -15.03 -17.35 -21.59
CA PHE A 12 -15.58 -16.29 -20.75
C PHE A 12 -15.28 -16.53 -19.26
N VAL A 13 -15.48 -17.75 -18.75
CA VAL A 13 -15.12 -18.12 -17.38
C VAL A 13 -13.62 -17.97 -17.14
N MET A 14 -12.77 -18.36 -18.10
CA MET A 14 -11.32 -18.16 -18.01
C MET A 14 -10.97 -16.66 -17.93
N CYS A 15 -11.56 -15.80 -18.78
CA CYS A 15 -11.39 -14.35 -18.70
C CYS A 15 -11.87 -13.76 -17.37
N CYS A 16 -13.00 -14.23 -16.83
CA CYS A 16 -13.50 -13.79 -15.52
C CYS A 16 -12.58 -14.19 -14.36
N VAL A 17 -11.93 -15.36 -14.44
CA VAL A 17 -10.91 -15.80 -13.45
C VAL A 17 -9.62 -14.99 -13.57
N LEU A 18 -9.28 -14.47 -14.76
CA LEU A 18 -8.14 -13.56 -14.96
C LEU A 18 -8.43 -12.14 -14.46
N LEU A 19 -9.70 -11.73 -14.38
CA LEU A 19 -10.14 -10.47 -13.78
C LEU A 19 -10.22 -10.57 -12.25
N GLN A 20 -9.22 -11.17 -11.61
CA GLN A 20 -9.10 -11.07 -10.16
C GLN A 20 -8.94 -9.60 -9.78
N SER A 21 -9.98 -9.03 -9.16
CA SER A 21 -9.96 -7.69 -8.60
C SER A 21 -8.88 -7.59 -7.53
N THR A 22 -7.68 -7.18 -7.91
CA THR A 22 -6.62 -6.85 -6.94
C THR A 22 -7.05 -5.58 -6.22
N SER A 23 -7.51 -5.72 -4.97
CA SER A 23 -7.74 -4.57 -4.10
C SER A 23 -6.42 -3.80 -3.97
N ALA A 24 -6.39 -2.59 -4.55
CA ALA A 24 -5.26 -1.67 -4.46
C ALA A 24 -5.14 -1.13 -3.03
N LEU A 25 -3.96 -1.23 -2.44
CA LEU A 25 -3.68 -0.65 -1.12
C LEU A 25 -3.29 0.81 -1.24
N ILE A 26 -3.57 1.57 -0.17
CA ILE A 26 -3.08 2.93 0.00
C ILE A 26 -2.00 2.91 1.09
N HIS A 27 -0.80 3.36 0.73
CA HIS A 27 0.33 3.50 1.65
C HIS A 27 0.55 4.98 1.95
N VAL A 28 0.25 5.38 3.19
CA VAL A 28 0.54 6.74 3.66
C VAL A 28 2.01 6.81 4.05
N VAL A 29 2.79 7.53 3.25
CA VAL A 29 4.25 7.67 3.40
C VAL A 29 4.57 8.33 4.73
N GLY A 30 5.48 7.71 5.49
CA GLY A 30 5.87 8.16 6.83
C GLY A 30 4.81 7.92 7.92
N GLY A 31 3.63 7.38 7.60
CA GLY A 31 2.58 7.09 8.57
C GLY A 31 2.12 8.35 9.31
N THR A 32 2.20 8.34 10.65
CA THR A 32 1.82 9.47 11.50
C THR A 32 2.75 10.69 11.35
N ASN A 33 4.00 10.48 10.95
CA ASN A 33 4.96 11.56 10.75
C ASN A 33 4.75 12.29 9.41
N GLY A 34 4.17 11.59 8.43
CA GLY A 34 3.93 12.13 7.10
C GLY A 34 5.19 12.33 6.25
N TRP A 35 5.10 13.21 5.25
CA TRP A 35 6.22 13.54 4.36
C TRP A 35 6.92 14.82 4.83
N GLU A 36 7.84 14.64 5.76
CA GLU A 36 8.61 15.68 6.46
C GLU A 36 10.12 15.36 6.45
N ILE A 37 10.97 16.32 6.83
CA ILE A 37 12.37 16.03 7.11
C ILE A 37 12.43 15.08 8.33
N PRO A 38 12.98 13.87 8.19
CA PRO A 38 12.92 12.89 9.25
C PRO A 38 13.93 13.17 10.37
N PRO A 39 13.73 12.60 11.58
CA PRO A 39 14.69 12.72 12.68
C PRO A 39 16.01 11.97 12.40
N ASN A 40 16.02 11.03 11.45
CA ASN A 40 17.21 10.31 11.00
C ASN A 40 17.06 9.90 9.53
N ALA A 41 18.19 9.69 8.86
CA ALA A 41 18.23 9.41 7.43
C ALA A 41 17.62 8.05 7.02
N THR A 42 17.48 7.09 7.94
CA THR A 42 16.94 5.76 7.62
C THR A 42 15.42 5.68 7.74
N PHE A 43 14.77 6.70 8.30
CA PHE A 43 13.35 6.70 8.64
C PHE A 43 12.43 6.18 7.53
N TYR A 44 12.53 6.70 6.30
CA TYR A 44 11.67 6.26 5.19
C TYR A 44 12.05 4.88 4.66
N CYS A 45 13.32 4.49 4.74
CA CYS A 45 13.75 3.13 4.44
C CYS A 45 13.13 2.15 5.45
N ASP A 46 13.19 2.46 6.74
CA ASP A 46 12.59 1.66 7.81
C ASP A 46 11.07 1.60 7.71
N TRP A 47 10.43 2.70 7.28
CA TRP A 47 9.02 2.72 6.94
C TRP A 47 8.71 1.81 5.74
N ALA A 48 9.54 1.77 4.70
CA ALA A 48 9.30 0.93 3.52
C ALA A 48 9.54 -0.56 3.78
N LYS A 49 10.56 -0.92 4.59
CA LYS A 49 11.00 -2.31 4.84
C LYS A 49 9.90 -3.35 5.11
N PRO A 50 8.90 -3.12 6.00
CA PRO A 50 7.89 -4.13 6.28
C PRO A 50 6.81 -4.23 5.18
N ARG A 51 6.84 -3.39 4.14
CA ARG A 51 5.78 -3.28 3.13
C ARG A 51 6.18 -3.99 1.83
N THR A 52 5.17 -4.47 1.12
CA THR A 52 5.27 -4.87 -0.28
C THR A 52 4.41 -3.92 -1.10
N PHE A 53 4.97 -3.34 -2.15
CA PHE A 53 4.23 -2.43 -3.03
C PHE A 53 3.81 -3.21 -4.27
N GLY A 54 2.50 -3.35 -4.48
CA GLY A 54 1.95 -4.05 -5.63
C GLY A 54 1.58 -3.09 -6.76
N VAL A 55 1.56 -3.57 -8.00
CA VAL A 55 0.95 -2.82 -9.11
C VAL A 55 -0.52 -2.53 -8.78
N GLY A 56 -0.92 -1.27 -8.98
CA GLY A 56 -2.24 -0.74 -8.65
C GLY A 56 -2.31 -0.04 -7.29
N ASP A 57 -1.36 -0.29 -6.38
CA ASP A 57 -1.29 0.41 -5.09
C ASP A 57 -1.06 1.92 -5.28
N LYS A 58 -1.34 2.68 -4.23
CA LYS A 58 -1.18 4.14 -4.20
C LYS A 58 -0.27 4.57 -3.07
N LEU A 59 0.65 5.48 -3.34
CA LEU A 59 1.38 6.23 -2.33
C LEU A 59 0.65 7.55 -2.05
N VAL A 60 0.49 7.88 -0.79
CA VAL A 60 0.03 9.21 -0.35
C VAL A 60 1.16 9.88 0.41
N PHE A 61 1.61 11.02 -0.10
CA PHE A 61 2.60 11.88 0.54
C PHE A 61 1.86 13.05 1.20
N PRO A 62 1.64 13.00 2.53
CA PRO A 62 0.98 14.08 3.25
C PRO A 62 2.00 15.17 3.56
N TYR A 63 1.87 16.30 2.88
CA TYR A 63 2.64 17.52 3.16
C TYR A 63 1.82 18.75 2.79
N ARG A 64 2.17 19.91 3.35
CA ARG A 64 1.57 21.20 2.99
C ARG A 64 2.28 21.78 1.77
N MET A 65 1.51 22.33 0.83
CA MET A 65 2.05 23.08 -0.30
C MET A 65 3.03 24.16 0.18
N GLY A 66 4.19 24.24 -0.46
CA GLY A 66 5.26 25.19 -0.14
C GLY A 66 6.22 24.71 0.95
N ALA A 67 5.84 23.74 1.80
CA ALA A 67 6.74 23.17 2.81
C ALA A 67 7.63 22.06 2.22
N HIS A 68 7.04 21.19 1.40
CA HIS A 68 7.74 20.10 0.73
C HIS A 68 7.22 19.96 -0.70
N ASN A 69 7.89 19.13 -1.48
CA ASN A 69 7.43 18.63 -2.76
C ASN A 69 7.78 17.14 -2.87
N VAL A 70 7.37 16.50 -3.96
CA VAL A 70 7.75 15.12 -4.28
C VAL A 70 8.31 15.13 -5.69
N LEU A 71 9.58 14.75 -5.84
CA LEU A 71 10.20 14.49 -7.12
C LEU A 71 10.34 12.98 -7.26
N GLU A 72 9.91 12.44 -8.40
CA GLU A 72 10.29 11.10 -8.85
C GLU A 72 11.51 11.24 -9.75
N VAL A 73 12.56 10.46 -9.51
CA VAL A 73 13.87 10.66 -10.14
C VAL A 73 14.53 9.35 -10.53
N SER A 74 15.62 9.46 -11.28
CA SER A 74 16.55 8.34 -11.51
C SER A 74 17.23 7.89 -10.21
N LYS A 75 17.73 6.65 -10.16
CA LYS A 75 18.54 6.17 -9.03
C LYS A 75 19.78 7.04 -8.79
N ALA A 76 20.46 7.48 -9.86
CA ALA A 76 21.67 8.29 -9.74
C ALA A 76 21.38 9.64 -9.07
N ASP A 77 20.28 10.28 -9.44
CA ASP A 77 19.82 11.52 -8.82
C ASP A 77 19.30 11.31 -7.41
N PHE A 78 18.62 10.21 -7.15
CA PHE A 78 18.23 9.84 -5.79
C PHE A 78 19.46 9.74 -4.88
N ASP A 79 20.49 9.00 -5.29
CA ASP A 79 21.69 8.76 -4.47
C ASP A 79 22.42 10.06 -4.12
N LYS A 80 22.52 11.00 -5.07
CA LYS A 80 23.25 12.27 -4.90
C LYS A 80 22.37 13.48 -4.59
N CYS A 81 21.05 13.30 -4.42
CA CYS A 81 20.07 14.38 -4.36
C CYS A 81 20.17 15.36 -5.56
N GLY A 82 20.41 14.81 -6.75
CA GLY A 82 20.59 15.56 -8.00
C GLY A 82 19.28 15.81 -8.74
N HIS A 83 19.33 16.71 -9.74
CA HIS A 83 18.16 17.13 -10.53
C HIS A 83 18.33 16.88 -12.03
N ASP A 84 19.31 16.08 -12.44
CA ASP A 84 19.66 15.95 -13.86
C ASP A 84 18.58 15.20 -14.65
N HIS A 85 17.94 14.21 -14.02
CA HIS A 85 16.91 13.33 -14.62
C HIS A 85 15.70 13.20 -13.69
N VAL A 86 14.96 14.30 -13.54
CA VAL A 86 13.65 14.32 -12.88
C VAL A 86 12.59 13.70 -13.81
N ILE A 87 11.91 12.65 -13.35
CA ILE A 87 10.87 11.93 -14.07
C ILE A 87 9.52 12.64 -13.89
N ASN A 88 9.16 12.96 -12.65
CA ASN A 88 7.95 13.69 -12.30
C ASN A 88 8.22 14.66 -11.14
N MET A 89 7.45 15.75 -11.08
CA MET A 89 7.52 16.72 -9.99
C MET A 89 6.12 17.13 -9.54
N PHE A 90 5.88 17.05 -8.23
CA PHE A 90 4.62 17.40 -7.59
C PHE A 90 4.87 18.44 -6.50
N TYR A 91 4.26 19.62 -6.63
CA TYR A 91 4.43 20.77 -5.73
C TYR A 91 3.17 21.09 -4.90
N LYS A 92 2.07 20.36 -5.15
CA LYS A 92 0.79 20.49 -4.44
C LYS A 92 0.55 19.23 -3.61
N GLY A 93 0.60 19.39 -2.29
CA GLY A 93 0.32 18.34 -1.32
C GLY A 93 -1.14 18.38 -0.82
N PRO A 94 -1.69 17.27 -0.30
CA PRO A 94 -1.08 15.93 -0.30
C PRO A 94 -1.01 15.36 -1.73
N THR A 95 0.10 14.71 -2.06
CA THR A 95 0.28 14.09 -3.39
C THR A 95 -0.12 12.63 -3.35
N LEU A 96 -0.89 12.19 -4.35
CA LEU A 96 -1.28 10.80 -4.55
C LEU A 96 -0.63 10.28 -5.84
N ILE A 97 0.14 9.20 -5.73
CA ILE A 97 0.82 8.55 -6.86
C ILE A 97 0.33 7.11 -6.96
N GLN A 98 -0.14 6.69 -8.14
CA GLN A 98 -0.51 5.30 -8.40
C GLN A 98 0.66 4.54 -9.01
N LEU A 99 0.94 3.35 -8.49
CA LEU A 99 2.04 2.49 -8.89
C LEU A 99 1.59 1.59 -10.05
N ASN A 100 1.81 2.05 -11.28
CA ASN A 100 1.24 1.40 -12.47
C ASN A 100 2.11 0.29 -13.06
N THR A 101 3.40 0.29 -12.77
CA THR A 101 4.35 -0.68 -13.32
C THR A 101 5.25 -1.24 -12.24
N THR A 102 5.74 -2.46 -12.46
CA THR A 102 6.76 -3.07 -11.61
C THR A 102 8.10 -2.36 -11.78
N GLY A 103 8.93 -2.37 -10.75
CA GLY A 103 10.28 -1.81 -10.79
C GLY A 103 10.60 -0.92 -9.60
N ASP A 104 11.79 -0.33 -9.63
CA ASP A 104 12.25 0.58 -8.59
C ASP A 104 11.74 2.00 -8.84
N TYR A 105 11.23 2.61 -7.78
CA TYR A 105 10.81 4.01 -7.78
C TYR A 105 11.59 4.76 -6.70
N TYR A 106 12.06 5.95 -7.08
CA TYR A 106 12.87 6.80 -6.23
C TYR A 106 12.21 8.17 -6.10
N PHE A 107 11.85 8.52 -4.87
CA PHE A 107 11.22 9.78 -4.54
C PHE A 107 12.07 10.57 -3.56
N TYR A 108 12.14 11.88 -3.70
CA TYR A 108 12.70 12.75 -2.65
C TYR A 108 12.07 14.15 -2.68
N SER A 109 12.28 14.91 -1.61
CA SER A 109 11.91 16.33 -1.50
C SER A 109 13.04 17.20 -2.01
N GLY A 110 12.82 17.89 -3.12
CA GLY A 110 13.81 18.76 -3.78
C GLY A 110 13.82 20.20 -3.26
N ILE A 111 13.30 20.42 -2.05
CA ILE A 111 13.34 21.73 -1.39
C ILE A 111 14.61 21.82 -0.55
N GLY A 112 15.46 22.81 -0.83
CA GLY A 112 16.65 23.10 -0.02
C GLY A 112 17.53 21.86 0.17
N THR A 113 17.81 21.53 1.43
CA THR A 113 18.62 20.37 1.84
C THR A 113 17.78 19.18 2.33
N HIS A 114 16.48 19.12 2.00
CA HIS A 114 15.58 18.12 2.57
C HIS A 114 15.97 16.69 2.19
N CYS A 115 16.40 16.47 0.94
CA CYS A 115 16.84 15.15 0.47
C CYS A 115 18.08 14.66 1.21
N GLU A 116 19.07 15.54 1.40
CA GLU A 116 20.34 15.26 2.10
C GLU A 116 20.09 14.98 3.59
N LEU A 117 19.10 15.64 4.17
CA LEU A 117 18.63 15.38 5.53
C LEU A 117 17.74 14.13 5.64
N GLY A 118 17.58 13.38 4.54
CA GLY A 118 16.94 12.06 4.55
C GLY A 118 15.47 12.05 4.12
N GLN A 119 14.90 13.16 3.63
CA GLN A 119 13.54 13.18 3.07
C GLN A 119 13.50 12.55 1.67
N LYS A 120 13.74 11.24 1.62
CA LYS A 120 13.83 10.44 0.40
C LYS A 120 13.33 9.01 0.64
N LEU A 121 12.64 8.45 -0.33
CA LEU A 121 12.00 7.14 -0.29
C LEU A 121 12.36 6.35 -1.56
N HIS A 122 12.90 5.15 -1.37
CA HIS A 122 13.01 4.13 -2.42
C HIS A 122 12.02 3.01 -2.12
N ILE A 123 11.29 2.58 -3.14
CA ILE A 123 10.45 1.38 -3.09
C ILE A 123 10.68 0.50 -4.32
N GLN A 124 10.41 -0.79 -4.17
CA GLN A 124 10.34 -1.73 -5.28
C GLN A 124 8.89 -2.22 -5.44
N VAL A 125 8.34 -2.02 -6.63
CA VAL A 125 6.99 -2.45 -6.99
C VAL A 125 7.05 -3.81 -7.68
N VAL A 126 6.28 -4.76 -7.16
CA VAL A 126 6.24 -6.15 -7.65
C VAL A 126 4.91 -6.45 -8.33
N PRO A 127 4.85 -7.47 -9.23
CA PRO A 127 3.58 -7.94 -9.75
C PRO A 127 2.76 -8.56 -8.61
N GLY A 128 1.44 -8.37 -8.64
CA GLY A 128 0.52 -8.92 -7.67
C GLY A 128 0.15 -7.94 -6.54
N ARG A 129 -0.45 -8.49 -5.47
CA ARG A 129 -1.03 -7.72 -4.38
C ARG A 129 0.05 -7.17 -3.44
N GLY A 130 -0.05 -5.88 -3.10
CA GLY A 130 0.77 -5.29 -2.06
C GLY A 130 0.42 -5.75 -0.64
N PHE A 131 1.25 -5.34 0.31
CA PHE A 131 1.08 -5.60 1.74
C PHE A 131 1.55 -4.37 2.52
N SER A 132 0.71 -3.83 3.41
CA SER A 132 1.02 -2.63 4.19
C SER A 132 1.95 -2.88 5.39
N GLY A 133 2.53 -4.08 5.50
CA GLY A 133 3.25 -4.52 6.69
C GLY A 133 2.34 -5.11 7.76
N ARG A 134 2.94 -5.74 8.78
CA ARG A 134 2.22 -6.32 9.92
C ARG A 134 1.44 -5.19 10.58
N GLY A 135 0.12 -5.22 10.37
CA GLY A 135 -0.75 -4.14 10.79
C GLY A 135 -0.69 -3.97 12.30
N VAL A 136 -0.29 -2.78 12.75
CA VAL A 136 -1.08 -2.20 13.84
C VAL A 136 -2.45 -2.02 13.20
N ARG A 137 -3.40 -2.92 13.53
CA ARG A 137 -4.75 -2.80 12.99
C ARG A 137 -5.19 -1.37 13.29
N PHE A 138 -5.75 -0.66 12.32
CA PHE A 138 -6.29 0.68 12.56
C PHE A 138 -7.24 0.67 13.77
N LEU A 139 -7.97 -0.45 13.96
CA LEU A 139 -8.77 -0.73 15.15
C LEU A 139 -7.94 -0.86 16.45
N GLU A 140 -6.75 -1.44 16.44
CA GLU A 140 -5.87 -1.52 17.61
C GLU A 140 -5.30 -0.15 18.01
N VAL A 141 -4.93 0.69 17.03
CA VAL A 141 -4.51 2.08 17.27
C VAL A 141 -5.66 2.91 17.83
N PHE A 142 -6.86 2.78 17.25
CA PHE A 142 -8.07 3.47 17.71
C PHE A 142 -8.49 3.00 19.11
N SER A 143 -8.42 1.69 19.39
CA SER A 143 -8.70 1.14 20.72
C SER A 143 -7.69 1.59 21.78
N ARG A 144 -6.40 1.76 21.44
CA ARG A 144 -5.39 2.34 22.36
C ARG A 144 -5.58 3.83 22.59
N ALA A 145 -6.01 4.59 21.58
CA ALA A 145 -6.28 6.02 21.70
C ALA A 145 -7.51 6.33 22.57
N LEU A 146 -8.48 5.40 22.63
CA LEU A 146 -9.67 5.51 23.48
C LEU A 146 -9.51 4.85 24.87
N ALA A 147 -8.41 4.13 25.11
CA ALA A 147 -8.15 3.52 26.40
C ALA A 147 -7.79 4.60 27.43
N PRO A 148 -8.43 4.64 28.61
CA PRO A 148 -8.00 5.50 29.69
C PRO A 148 -6.57 5.15 30.10
N SER A 149 -5.72 6.15 30.33
CA SER A 149 -4.36 5.95 30.82
C SER A 149 -4.39 5.35 32.23
N ALA A 150 -4.20 4.03 32.35
CA ALA A 150 -3.95 3.39 33.63
C ALA A 150 -2.44 3.47 33.97
N PRO A 151 -2.05 3.67 35.25
CA PRO A 151 -0.66 3.77 35.64
C PRO A 151 0.05 2.42 35.54
N ALA A 152 1.35 2.47 35.29
CA ALA A 152 2.25 1.32 35.30
C ALA A 152 2.33 0.71 36.71
N ASP A 153 2.24 -0.62 36.83
CA ASP A 153 2.97 -1.41 37.82
C ASP A 153 2.94 -2.93 37.51
N GLN A 154 3.98 -3.61 38.01
CA GLN A 154 4.48 -4.96 37.72
C GLN A 154 3.70 -6.15 38.35
N GLU A 155 3.79 -7.29 37.63
CA GLU A 155 4.04 -8.67 38.10
C GLU A 155 2.93 -9.53 38.79
N LYS A 156 2.57 -10.68 38.18
CA LYS A 156 2.81 -12.06 38.67
C LYS A 156 1.80 -13.13 38.16
N SER A 157 2.35 -14.18 37.51
CA SER A 157 1.92 -15.59 37.30
C SER A 157 0.46 -16.02 37.05
N ALA A 158 0.24 -16.60 35.84
CA ALA A 158 -0.42 -17.87 35.40
C ALA A 158 -1.65 -18.49 36.15
N PRO A 159 -2.39 -19.47 35.58
CA PRO A 159 -2.67 -19.87 34.17
C PRO A 159 -4.19 -20.00 33.88
N HIS A 160 -4.55 -20.37 32.63
CA HIS A 160 -5.64 -21.29 32.22
C HIS A 160 -6.48 -20.87 30.99
N ASN A 161 -6.55 -21.84 30.06
CA ASN A 161 -7.68 -22.26 29.24
C ASN A 161 -7.90 -21.65 27.84
N SER A 162 -7.60 -22.53 26.88
CA SER A 162 -8.14 -22.71 25.54
C SER A 162 -9.50 -22.10 25.24
N ALA A 163 -9.58 -21.40 24.10
CA ALA A 163 -10.80 -21.31 23.31
C ALA A 163 -10.47 -21.20 21.81
N THR A 164 -10.82 -22.25 21.09
CA THR A 164 -10.90 -22.34 19.63
C THR A 164 -11.87 -21.29 19.09
N SER A 165 -11.51 -20.57 18.02
CA SER A 165 -12.47 -19.79 17.23
C SER A 165 -12.09 -19.75 15.75
N THR A 166 -12.70 -20.71 15.05
CA THR A 166 -13.40 -20.61 13.76
C THR A 166 -13.00 -19.47 12.80
N ILE A 167 -12.47 -19.91 11.66
CA ILE A 167 -12.24 -19.15 10.44
C ILE A 167 -13.60 -18.81 9.80
N ALA A 168 -13.90 -17.53 9.65
CA ALA A 168 -14.99 -17.05 8.83
C ALA A 168 -14.52 -16.91 7.37
N LEU A 169 -15.07 -17.74 6.49
CA LEU A 169 -14.96 -17.61 5.03
C LEU A 169 -16.12 -16.75 4.52
N PRO A 170 -15.88 -15.71 3.69
CA PRO A 170 -16.95 -15.14 2.90
C PRO A 170 -17.07 -15.91 1.59
N PHE A 171 -17.97 -16.90 1.55
CA PHE A 171 -18.65 -17.29 0.31
C PHE A 171 -19.99 -16.55 0.30
N LEU A 172 -20.20 -15.67 -0.67
CA LEU A 172 -21.41 -15.56 -1.48
C LEU A 172 -21.28 -14.31 -2.37
N GLY A 173 -20.80 -14.52 -3.59
CA GLY A 173 -20.74 -13.46 -4.61
C GLY A 173 -20.73 -13.96 -6.05
N LEU A 174 -20.99 -15.26 -6.30
CA LEU A 174 -20.86 -15.86 -7.63
C LEU A 174 -22.13 -16.53 -8.17
N LEU A 175 -23.26 -16.51 -7.45
CA LEU A 175 -24.50 -17.11 -7.96
C LEU A 175 -25.42 -16.18 -8.77
N SER A 176 -25.16 -14.88 -8.87
CA SER A 176 -26.07 -13.98 -9.59
C SER A 176 -25.81 -13.85 -11.10
N CYS A 177 -24.61 -14.21 -11.60
CA CYS A 177 -24.30 -14.14 -13.03
C CYS A 177 -24.60 -15.42 -13.81
N PHE A 178 -24.70 -16.58 -13.14
CA PHE A 178 -25.00 -17.84 -13.82
C PHE A 178 -26.48 -17.95 -14.25
N SER A 179 -27.38 -17.28 -13.51
CA SER A 179 -28.83 -17.43 -13.70
C SER A 179 -29.39 -16.64 -14.88
N LEU A 180 -28.73 -15.58 -15.36
CA LEU A 180 -29.24 -14.82 -16.52
C LEU A 180 -28.86 -15.43 -17.88
N PHE A 181 -27.82 -16.26 -17.95
CA PHE A 181 -27.33 -16.78 -19.23
C PHE A 181 -28.01 -18.11 -19.64
N MET A 182 -28.57 -18.85 -18.69
CA MET A 182 -29.35 -20.06 -19.00
C MET A 182 -30.74 -19.77 -19.61
N PHE A 183 -31.20 -18.52 -19.60
CA PHE A 183 -32.50 -18.14 -20.18
C PHE A 183 -32.43 -17.55 -21.59
N LEU A 184 -31.23 -17.40 -22.18
CA LEU A 184 -31.02 -16.75 -23.48
C LEU A 184 -30.34 -17.63 -24.54
N ILE A 185 -30.23 -18.95 -24.31
CA ILE A 185 -29.76 -19.94 -25.31
C ILE A 185 -30.76 -21.07 -25.46
#